data_AF-A0A356KB84-F1
#
_entry.id   AF-A0A356KB84-F1
#
_cell.length_a   1.000
_cell.length_b   1.000
_cell.length_c   1.000
_cell.angle_alpha   90.00
_cell.angle_beta   90.00
_cell.angle_gamma   90.00
#
_symmetry.space_group_name_H-M   'P 1'
#
loop_
_entity.id
_entity.type
_entity.pdbx_description
1 polymer ?
#
loop_
_entity_poly.entity_id
_entity_poly.type
_entity_poly.pdbx_seq_one_letter_code
_entity_poly.pdbx_strand_id
1 'polypeptide(L)'
;MIGWSWVLLTGHWVLNAGSVGTLLAFAVGGVIIAFIGLTYAELAAAMPKAGGEHVYTLAALGPVWSFVCTWALLMAYATVCVFESVALPTAIEYLFP
;
A
#
# COMPACT_ATOMS: atom_id res chain seq x y z
N MET A 1 1.45 4.83 -6.53
CA MET A 1 0.01 4.87 -6.86
C MET A 1 -0.63 5.93 -5.97
N ILE A 2 -1.51 6.77 -6.52
CA ILE A 2 -2.26 7.77 -5.74
C ILE A 2 -3.73 7.31 -5.79
N GLY A 3 -4.26 6.88 -4.65
CA GLY A 3 -5.66 6.43 -4.50
C GLY A 3 -6.58 7.52 -3.96
N TRP A 4 -7.83 7.20 -3.64
CA TRP A 4 -8.78 8.19 -3.10
C TRP A 4 -8.65 8.46 -1.59
N SER A 5 -7.94 7.59 -0.86
CA SER A 5 -7.80 7.67 0.60
C SER A 5 -7.28 9.01 1.11
N TRP A 6 -6.30 9.62 0.43
CA TRP A 6 -5.74 10.90 0.87
C TRP A 6 -6.70 12.08 0.67
N VAL A 7 -7.67 11.98 -0.24
CA VAL A 7 -8.69 13.04 -0.42
C VAL A 7 -9.79 12.89 0.64
N LEU A 8 -10.30 11.66 0.80
CA LEU A 8 -11.47 11.41 1.63
C LEU A 8 -11.15 11.31 3.14
N LEU A 9 -9.97 10.80 3.50
CA LEU A 9 -9.64 10.47 4.89
C LEU A 9 -8.74 11.49 5.59
N THR A 10 -8.13 12.44 4.87
CA THR A 10 -7.21 13.42 5.47
C THR A 10 -7.88 14.24 6.56
N GLY A 11 -9.13 14.68 6.35
CA GLY A 11 -9.91 15.37 7.38
C GLY A 11 -10.11 14.50 8.62
N HIS A 12 -10.46 13.22 8.43
CA HIS A 12 -10.66 12.27 9.52
C HIS A 12 -9.37 12.01 10.31
N TRP A 13 -8.21 11.88 9.66
CA TRP A 13 -6.94 11.71 10.35
C TRP A 13 -6.58 12.92 11.22
N VAL A 14 -6.71 14.12 10.65
CA VAL A 14 -6.39 15.37 11.36
C VAL A 14 -7.34 15.63 12.52
N LEU A 15 -8.64 15.36 12.35
CA LEU A 15 -9.63 15.57 13.42
C LEU A 15 -9.44 14.60 14.59
N ASN A 16 -9.03 13.35 14.33
CA ASN A 16 -8.85 12.34 15.39
C ASN A 16 -7.47 12.40 16.06
N ALA A 17 -6.40 12.53 15.28
CA ALA A 17 -5.02 12.47 15.78
C ALA A 17 -4.39 13.86 16.00
N GLY A 18 -5.04 14.93 15.55
CA GLY A 18 -4.47 16.26 15.48
C GLY A 18 -3.46 16.41 14.33
N SER A 19 -3.02 17.65 14.08
CA SER A 19 -2.06 17.97 13.02
C SER A 19 -0.69 17.31 13.26
N VAL A 20 -0.17 17.39 14.48
CA VAL A 20 1.14 16.81 14.84
C VAL A 20 1.10 15.28 14.81
N GLY A 21 0.04 14.66 15.33
CA GLY A 21 -0.12 13.21 15.31
C GLY A 21 -0.21 12.65 13.90
N THR A 22 -0.98 13.34 13.03
CA THR A 22 -1.07 12.98 11.60
C THR A 22 0.28 13.09 10.92
N LEU A 23 1.03 14.18 11.14
CA LEU A 23 2.35 14.39 10.52
C LEU A 23 3.36 13.32 10.96
N LEU A 24 3.37 12.95 12.24
CA LEU A 24 4.22 11.86 12.75
C LEU A 24 3.82 10.51 12.14
N ALA A 25 2.52 10.22 12.03
CA ALA A 25 2.04 8.98 11.42
C ALA A 25 2.49 8.88 9.95
N PHE A 26 2.39 9.97 9.18
CA PHE A 26 2.89 10.02 7.80
C PHE A 26 4.40 9.87 7.72
N ALA A 27 5.16 10.51 8.61
CA ALA A 27 6.61 10.39 8.63
C ALA A 27 7.05 8.95 8.90
N VAL A 28 6.47 8.31 9.93
CA VAL A 28 6.78 6.91 10.27
C VAL A 28 6.37 5.96 9.14
N GLY A 29 5.15 6.12 8.59
CA GLY A 29 4.69 5.32 7.46
C GLY A 29 5.58 5.48 6.22
N GLY A 30 6.01 6.72 5.93
CA GLY A 30 6.93 7.02 4.83
C GLY A 30 8.29 6.37 4.99
N VAL A 31 8.86 6.37 6.20
CA VAL A 31 10.13 5.67 6.48
C VAL A 31 10.00 4.17 6.28
N ILE A 32 8.91 3.54 6.74
CA ILE A 32 8.67 2.11 6.54
C ILE A 32 8.59 1.77 5.04
N ILE A 33 7.84 2.57 4.27
CA ILE A 33 7.72 2.38 2.81
C ILE A 33 9.08 2.58 2.11
N ALA A 34 9.90 3.52 2.58
CA ALA A 34 11.24 3.73 2.03
C ALA A 34 12.12 2.48 2.20
N PHE A 35 12.10 1.83 3.36
CA PHE A 35 12.82 0.56 3.57
C PHE A 35 12.34 -0.57 2.65
N ILE A 36 11.02 -0.67 2.44
CA ILE A 36 10.45 -1.61 1.49
C ILE A 36 10.98 -1.30 0.07
N GLY A 37 10.94 -0.05 -0.36
CA GLY A 37 11.45 0.38 -1.67
C GLY A 37 12.92 0.07 -1.89
N LEU A 38 13.76 0.30 -0.87
CA LEU A 38 15.18 -0.06 -0.90
C LEU A 38 15.39 -1.57 -1.04
N THR A 39 14.64 -2.37 -0.29
CA THR A 39 14.71 -3.84 -0.38
C THR A 39 14.33 -4.33 -1.77
N TYR A 40 13.31 -3.74 -2.39
CA TYR A 40 12.94 -4.02 -3.79
C TYR A 40 14.03 -3.61 -4.77
N ALA A 41 14.68 -2.46 -4.56
CA ALA A 41 15.77 -2.00 -5.41
C ALA A 41 16.97 -2.96 -5.38
N GLU A 42 17.34 -3.46 -4.19
CA GLU A 42 18.41 -4.45 -4.04
C GLU A 42 18.05 -5.79 -4.69
N LEU A 43 16.83 -6.30 -4.47
CA LEU A 43 16.36 -7.55 -5.07
C LEU A 43 16.30 -7.46 -6.61
N ALA A 44 15.81 -6.34 -7.14
CA ALA A 44 15.74 -6.11 -8.58
C ALA A 44 17.12 -6.03 -9.23
N ALA A 45 18.13 -5.50 -8.52
CA ALA A 45 19.51 -5.44 -9.00
C ALA A 45 20.25 -6.79 -8.87
N ALA A 46 19.96 -7.57 -7.83
CA ALA A 46 20.65 -8.82 -7.55
C ALA A 46 20.14 -10.00 -8.40
N MET A 47 18.88 -9.98 -8.83
CA MET A 47 18.28 -11.11 -9.53
C MET A 47 18.42 -10.99 -11.05
N PRO A 48 18.87 -12.05 -11.75
CA PRO A 48 19.06 -12.02 -13.21
C PRO A 48 17.74 -11.87 -13.99
N LYS A 49 16.61 -12.19 -13.35
CA LYS A 49 15.27 -11.92 -13.84
C LYS A 49 14.50 -11.18 -12.76
N ALA A 50 14.40 -9.87 -12.90
CA ALA A 50 13.50 -9.07 -12.08
C ALA A 50 12.07 -9.59 -12.28
N GLY A 51 11.46 -10.10 -11.21
CA GLY A 51 10.11 -10.64 -11.20
C GLY A 51 9.22 -9.87 -10.23
N GLY A 52 7.95 -10.28 -10.11
CA GLY A 52 7.07 -9.77 -9.06
C GLY A 52 7.37 -10.37 -7.69
N GLU A 53 6.58 -10.01 -6.69
CA GLU A 53 6.78 -10.44 -5.30
C GLU A 53 6.78 -11.97 -5.16
N HIS A 54 5.99 -12.66 -5.99
CA HIS A 54 5.96 -14.13 -6.07
C HIS A 54 7.33 -14.72 -6.42
N VAL A 55 8.01 -14.18 -7.44
CA VAL A 55 9.30 -14.70 -7.93
C VAL A 55 10.41 -14.43 -6.91
N TYR A 56 10.39 -13.26 -6.28
CA TYR A 56 11.35 -12.88 -5.25
C TYR A 56 11.22 -13.74 -4.00
N THR A 57 9.99 -13.93 -3.51
CA THR A 57 9.76 -14.77 -2.32
C THR A 57 9.98 -16.25 -2.59
N LEU A 58 9.72 -16.73 -3.81
CA LEU A 58 10.02 -18.11 -4.20
C LEU A 58 11.53 -18.37 -4.19
N ALA A 59 12.32 -17.44 -4.71
CA ALA A 59 13.77 -17.56 -4.73
C ALA A 59 14.41 -17.45 -3.35
N ALA A 60 13.88 -16.60 -2.47
CA ALA A 60 14.47 -16.34 -1.15
C ALA A 60 14.00 -17.28 -0.03
N LEU A 61 12.70 -17.64 -0.01
CA LEU A 61 12.05 -18.31 1.12
C LEU A 61 11.41 -19.66 0.75
N GLY A 62 11.38 -20.01 -0.54
CA GLY A 62 10.79 -21.26 -1.03
C GLY A 62 9.26 -21.21 -1.23
N PRO A 63 8.66 -22.34 -1.63
CA PRO A 63 7.31 -22.38 -2.20
C PRO A 63 6.19 -22.08 -1.21
N VAL A 64 6.31 -22.51 0.06
CA VAL A 64 5.26 -22.29 1.07
C VAL A 64 5.10 -20.79 1.37
N TRP A 65 6.21 -20.10 1.61
CA TRP A 65 6.20 -18.67 1.92
C TRP A 65 5.83 -17.82 0.69
N SER A 66 6.25 -18.25 -0.50
CA SER A 66 5.83 -17.61 -1.76
C SER A 66 4.31 -17.72 -1.98
N PHE A 67 3.71 -18.87 -1.68
CA PHE A 67 2.25 -19.04 -1.75
C PHE A 67 1.52 -18.07 -0.81
N VAL A 68 1.94 -18.02 0.46
CA VAL A 68 1.33 -17.12 1.46
C VAL A 68 1.47 -15.65 1.05
N CYS A 69 2.67 -15.23 0.62
CA CYS A 69 2.92 -13.87 0.17
C CYS A 69 2.02 -13.49 -1.02
N THR A 70 1.94 -14.38 -2.01
CA THR A 70 1.15 -14.14 -3.23
C THR A 70 -0.34 -14.05 -2.92
N TRP A 71 -0.86 -14.90 -2.04
CA TRP A 71 -2.25 -14.83 -1.61
C TRP A 71 -2.54 -13.56 -0.80
N ALA A 72 -1.64 -13.15 0.10
CA ALA A 72 -1.78 -11.91 0.84
C ALA A 72 -1.84 -10.69 -0.10
N LEU A 73 -0.98 -10.66 -1.11
CA LEU A 73 -0.98 -9.61 -2.13
C LEU A 73 -2.24 -9.61 -2.97
N LEU A 74 -2.70 -10.78 -3.40
CA LEU A 74 -3.95 -10.89 -4.16
C LEU A 74 -5.14 -10.35 -3.36
N MET A 75 -5.25 -10.71 -2.07
CA MET A 75 -6.29 -10.17 -1.21
C MET A 75 -6.14 -8.66 -1.00
N ALA A 76 -4.90 -8.17 -0.79
CA ALA A 76 -4.65 -6.74 -0.66
C ALA A 76 -5.14 -5.97 -1.90
N TYR A 77 -4.77 -6.41 -3.10
CA TYR A 77 -5.24 -5.78 -4.34
C TYR A 77 -6.76 -5.88 -4.53
N ALA A 78 -7.38 -7.02 -4.17
CA ALA A 78 -8.83 -7.15 -4.21
C ALA A 78 -9.54 -6.15 -3.28
N THR A 79 -9.03 -5.96 -2.06
CA THR A 79 -9.61 -4.98 -1.12
C THR A 79 -9.46 -3.54 -1.61
N VAL A 80 -8.35 -3.22 -2.30
CA VAL A 80 -8.17 -1.89 -2.91
C VAL A 80 -9.26 -1.64 -3.96
N CYS A 81 -9.54 -2.59 -4.85
CA CYS A 81 -10.62 -2.42 -5.84
C CYS A 81 -11.99 -2.16 -5.20
N VAL A 82 -12.30 -2.85 -4.08
CA VAL A 82 -13.55 -2.65 -3.34
C VAL A 82 -13.59 -1.28 -2.68
N PHE A 83 -12.48 -0.82 -2.11
CA PHE A 83 -12.41 0.52 -1.52
C PHE A 83 -12.59 1.62 -2.58
N GLU A 84 -11.85 1.52 -3.69
CA GLU A 84 -11.86 2.54 -4.73
C GLU A 84 -13.22 2.61 -5.47
N SER A 85 -13.99 1.52 -5.50
CA SER A 85 -15.34 1.52 -6.10
C SER A 85 -16.37 2.32 -5.31
N VAL A 86 -16.20 2.42 -3.98
CA VAL A 86 -17.06 3.22 -3.10
C VAL A 86 -16.54 4.65 -2.97
N ALA A 87 -15.23 4.86 -3.12
CA ALA A 87 -14.62 6.17 -2.93
C ALA A 87 -15.11 7.24 -3.92
N LEU A 88 -15.25 6.90 -5.20
CA LEU A 88 -15.73 7.83 -6.23
C LEU A 88 -17.17 8.34 -5.97
N PRO A 89 -18.18 7.47 -5.76
CA PRO A 89 -19.54 7.95 -5.49
C PRO A 89 -19.61 8.77 -4.21
N THR A 90 -18.90 8.40 -3.15
CA THR A 90 -18.80 9.22 -1.93
C THR A 90 -18.18 10.59 -2.21
N ALA A 91 -17.16 10.68 -3.05
CA ALA A 91 -16.57 11.96 -3.44
C ALA A 91 -17.56 12.86 -4.20
N ILE A 92 -18.40 12.26 -5.05
CA ILE A 92 -19.44 12.98 -5.80
C ILE A 92 -20.52 13.52 -4.84
N GLU A 93 -20.96 12.71 -3.88
CA GLU A 93 -21.94 13.11 -2.86
C GLU A 93 -21.45 14.28 -2.00
N TYR A 94 -20.16 14.31 -1.66
CA TYR A 94 -19.57 15.47 -0.97
C TYR A 94 -19.58 16.76 -1.82
N LEU A 95 -19.52 16.65 -3.15
CA LEU A 95 -19.47 17.79 -4.05
C LEU A 95 -20.86 18.30 -4.41
N PHE A 96 -21.84 17.40 -4.54
CA PHE A 96 -23.23 17.69 -4.88
C PHE A 96 -24.16 16.93 -3.91
N PRO A 97 -24.48 17.52 -2.74
CA PRO A 97 -25.33 16.87 -1.74
C PRO A 97 -26.80 16.74 -2.18
#